data_AF-A0A7X4Y4W2-F1
#
_entry.id   AF-A0A7X4Y4W2-F1
#
_cell.length_a   1.000
_cell.length_b   1.000
_cell.length_c   1.000
_cell.angle_alpha   90.00
_cell.angle_beta   90.00
_cell.angle_gamma   90.00
#
_symmetry.space_group_name_H-M   'P 1'
#
loop_
_entity.id
_entity.type
_entity.pdbx_description
1 polymer ?
#
loop_
_entity_poly.entity_id
_entity_poly.type
_entity_poly.pdbx_seq_one_letter_code
_entity_poly.pdbx_strand_id
1 'polypeptide(L)'
;MIKLIVTDMDGTLYSWVDYIVPSVEALVGSVMLSTGWPRIRIVQALKRVYAQNESNEYPFALQESEIFDAFPEFDSFDKLVIEPARAAFAQARRKYLQLFPGVLDTLQTLKMKGLPVVALTDAPRNPVEVRAKLLKIDGLLDAIYCLPGFTFPEHSDGRLKVSRMIAAKEQRGEYRAACRVVELPRDYEKPNPAGLLRICAEMKVEPKEVLVIGDAAKKDVAVARKVGSIDCWAEYGTYISQEYRERLEIVSAPAITQRHAASVHDAAARAHAPETTHRLSNFNQLLEILELHGS
;
A
#
# COMPACT_ATOMS: atom_id res chain seq x y z
N MET A 1 -1.73 26.04 15.59
CA MET A 1 -2.23 25.96 14.20
C MET A 1 -1.49 24.90 13.40
N ILE A 2 -2.24 23.94 12.85
CA ILE A 2 -1.72 22.91 11.94
C ILE A 2 -1.58 23.46 10.53
N LYS A 3 -0.46 23.14 9.87
CA LYS A 3 -0.10 23.60 8.52
C LYS A 3 0.06 22.46 7.52
N LEU A 4 0.13 21.21 7.97
CA LEU A 4 0.33 20.04 7.12
C LEU A 4 -0.34 18.82 7.73
N ILE A 5 -0.97 18.00 6.89
CA ILE A 5 -1.41 16.65 7.22
C ILE A 5 -0.48 15.65 6.55
N VAL A 6 0.04 14.71 7.34
CA VAL A 6 0.74 13.53 6.84
C VAL A 6 -0.13 12.32 7.12
N THR A 7 -0.56 11.61 6.08
CA THR A 7 -1.41 10.42 6.18
C THR A 7 -0.63 9.18 5.78
N ASP A 8 -0.80 8.09 6.51
CA ASP A 8 -0.54 6.77 5.96
C ASP A 8 -1.59 6.44 4.86
N MET A 9 -1.37 5.38 4.08
CA MET A 9 -2.30 4.92 3.05
C MET A 9 -2.97 3.58 3.38
N ASP A 10 -2.19 2.53 3.63
CA ASP A 10 -2.65 1.15 3.73
C ASP A 10 -3.21 0.88 5.13
N GLY A 11 -4.53 0.73 5.26
CA GLY A 11 -5.20 0.70 6.55
C GLY A 11 -5.72 2.08 6.99
N THR A 12 -5.33 3.16 6.31
CA THR A 12 -5.72 4.53 6.69
C THR A 12 -6.68 5.17 5.69
N LEU A 13 -6.35 5.17 4.39
CA LEU A 13 -7.22 5.72 3.34
C LEU A 13 -8.15 4.65 2.75
N TYR A 14 -7.71 3.39 2.78
CA TYR A 14 -8.44 2.22 2.30
C TYR A 14 -7.94 0.96 3.02
N SER A 15 -8.72 -0.11 3.00
CA SER A 15 -8.31 -1.39 3.55
C SER A 15 -7.43 -2.14 2.55
N TRP A 16 -6.16 -2.37 2.89
CA TRP A 16 -5.26 -3.17 2.06
C TRP A 16 -5.69 -4.63 1.99
N VAL A 17 -6.08 -5.20 3.14
CA VAL A 17 -6.50 -6.59 3.25
C VAL A 17 -7.76 -6.88 2.41
N ASP A 18 -8.71 -5.94 2.40
CA ASP A 18 -10.00 -6.15 1.72
C ASP A 18 -9.86 -6.30 0.21
N TYR A 19 -8.84 -5.71 -0.42
CA TYR A 19 -8.60 -5.92 -1.85
C TYR A 19 -7.51 -6.95 -2.14
N ILE A 20 -6.45 -7.03 -1.33
CA ILE A 20 -5.32 -7.89 -1.69
C ILE A 20 -5.69 -9.37 -1.63
N VAL A 21 -6.47 -9.78 -0.62
CA VAL A 21 -6.92 -11.16 -0.44
C VAL A 21 -7.73 -11.64 -1.65
N PRO A 22 -8.84 -10.99 -2.04
CA PRO A 22 -9.59 -11.42 -3.22
C PRO A 22 -8.80 -11.25 -4.53
N SER A 23 -7.88 -10.29 -4.62
CA SER A 23 -7.07 -10.09 -5.83
C SER A 23 -6.05 -11.21 -6.04
N VAL A 24 -5.33 -11.61 -4.98
CA VAL A 24 -4.40 -12.75 -5.02
C VAL A 24 -5.15 -14.05 -5.25
N GLU A 25 -6.32 -14.24 -4.64
CA GLU A 25 -7.12 -15.43 -4.89
C GLU A 25 -7.64 -15.52 -6.33
N ALA A 26 -8.08 -14.40 -6.91
CA ALA A 26 -8.46 -14.35 -8.32
C ALA A 26 -7.29 -14.68 -9.25
N LEU A 27 -6.09 -14.16 -8.94
CA LEU A 27 -4.86 -14.52 -9.63
C LEU A 27 -4.59 -16.02 -9.54
N VAL A 28 -4.62 -16.59 -8.32
CA VAL A 28 -4.39 -18.03 -8.10
C VAL A 28 -5.42 -18.87 -8.86
N GLY A 29 -6.70 -18.50 -8.82
CA GLY A 29 -7.76 -19.18 -9.55
C GLY A 29 -7.53 -19.16 -11.07
N SER A 30 -7.10 -18.03 -11.62
CA SER A 30 -6.73 -17.94 -13.04
C SER A 30 -5.55 -18.84 -13.38
N VAL A 31 -4.52 -18.90 -12.54
CA VAL A 31 -3.35 -19.77 -12.77
C VAL A 31 -3.75 -21.24 -12.69
N MET A 32 -4.64 -21.63 -11.77
CA MET A 32 -5.18 -22.99 -11.69
C MET A 32 -5.85 -23.38 -13.01
N LEU A 33 -6.68 -22.50 -13.58
CA LEU A 33 -7.36 -22.76 -14.85
C LEU A 33 -6.37 -22.87 -16.01
N SER A 34 -5.37 -21.99 -16.08
CA SER A 34 -4.38 -21.99 -17.17
C SER A 34 -3.41 -23.17 -17.13
N THR A 35 -3.09 -23.69 -15.94
CA THR A 35 -2.00 -24.67 -15.76
C THR A 35 -2.49 -26.07 -15.33
N GLY A 36 -3.71 -26.17 -14.81
CA GLY A 36 -4.20 -27.38 -14.14
C GLY A 36 -3.53 -27.67 -12.79
N TRP A 37 -2.68 -26.78 -12.29
CA TRP A 37 -1.93 -27.03 -11.05
C TRP A 37 -2.83 -26.93 -9.81
N PRO A 38 -2.57 -27.76 -8.77
CA PRO A 38 -3.27 -27.66 -7.50
C PRO A 38 -3.05 -26.28 -6.84
N ARG A 39 -4.11 -25.71 -6.25
CA ARG A 39 -4.08 -24.42 -5.54
C ARG A 39 -2.89 -24.29 -4.58
N ILE A 40 -2.64 -25.32 -3.78
CA ILE A 40 -1.58 -25.32 -2.77
C ILE A 40 -0.19 -25.11 -3.40
N ARG A 41 0.08 -25.74 -4.56
CA ARG A 41 1.36 -25.60 -5.25
C ARG A 41 1.56 -24.15 -5.73
N ILE A 42 0.54 -23.58 -6.35
CA ILE A 42 0.57 -22.19 -6.86
C ILE A 42 0.77 -21.21 -5.70
N VAL A 43 -0.01 -21.35 -4.63
CA VAL A 43 0.11 -20.48 -3.45
C VAL A 43 1.52 -20.56 -2.85
N GLN A 44 2.10 -21.75 -2.69
CA GLN A 44 3.46 -21.90 -2.15
C GLN A 44 4.55 -21.34 -3.08
N ALA A 45 4.37 -21.46 -4.40
CA ALA A 45 5.28 -20.86 -5.37
C ALA A 45 5.24 -19.32 -5.29
N LEU A 46 4.05 -18.72 -5.27
CA LEU A 46 3.88 -17.28 -5.15
C LEU A 46 4.37 -16.74 -3.80
N LYS A 47 4.06 -17.43 -2.69
CA LYS A 47 4.50 -17.02 -1.34
C LYS A 47 6.02 -16.91 -1.23
N ARG A 48 6.77 -17.80 -1.89
CA ARG A 48 8.24 -17.74 -1.91
C ARG A 48 8.73 -16.44 -2.55
N VAL A 49 8.18 -16.08 -3.71
CA VAL A 49 8.58 -14.83 -4.41
C VAL A 49 8.12 -13.60 -3.63
N TYR A 50 6.90 -13.61 -3.09
CA TYR A 50 6.39 -12.52 -2.26
C TYR A 50 7.24 -12.33 -0.99
N ALA A 51 7.71 -13.41 -0.36
CA ALA A 51 8.57 -13.32 0.82
C ALA A 51 9.91 -12.67 0.50
N GLN A 52 10.52 -13.01 -0.64
CA GLN A 52 11.79 -12.42 -1.09
C GLN A 52 11.66 -10.92 -1.43
N ASN A 53 10.50 -10.52 -1.96
CA ASN A 53 10.23 -9.15 -2.37
C ASN A 53 9.46 -8.34 -1.31
N GLU A 54 9.14 -8.95 -0.17
CA GLU A 54 8.41 -8.38 0.96
C GLU A 54 7.06 -7.74 0.60
N SER A 55 6.38 -8.23 -0.45
CA SER A 55 5.10 -7.68 -0.90
C SER A 55 4.24 -8.69 -1.66
N ASN A 56 2.95 -8.77 -1.32
CA ASN A 56 1.95 -9.52 -2.11
C ASN A 56 1.56 -8.83 -3.41
N GLU A 57 2.00 -7.58 -3.61
CA GLU A 57 1.75 -6.80 -4.82
C GLU A 57 2.97 -6.77 -5.73
N TYR A 58 3.99 -7.59 -5.46
CA TYR A 58 5.12 -7.75 -6.35
C TYR A 58 4.63 -8.18 -7.75
N PRO A 59 4.72 -7.32 -8.78
CA PRO A 59 4.03 -7.54 -10.05
C PRO A 59 4.57 -8.71 -10.86
N PHE A 60 5.76 -9.21 -10.51
CA PHE A 60 6.50 -10.19 -11.29
C PHE A 60 6.52 -11.58 -10.63
N ALA A 61 5.63 -11.81 -9.67
CA ALA A 61 5.61 -13.04 -8.89
C ALA A 61 5.46 -14.31 -9.74
N LEU A 62 4.76 -14.25 -10.88
CA LEU A 62 4.64 -15.40 -11.79
C LEU A 62 5.96 -15.65 -12.53
N GLN A 63 6.58 -14.60 -13.06
CA GLN A 63 7.82 -14.63 -13.85
C GLN A 63 9.04 -15.12 -13.07
N GLU A 64 9.04 -14.91 -11.76
CA GLU A 64 10.14 -15.28 -10.86
C GLU A 64 9.81 -16.48 -9.98
N SER A 65 8.63 -17.08 -10.16
CA SER A 65 8.29 -18.33 -9.49
C SER A 65 8.67 -19.55 -10.33
N GLU A 66 8.80 -20.69 -9.67
CA GLU A 66 8.93 -22.01 -10.33
C GLU A 66 7.75 -22.37 -11.25
N ILE A 67 6.67 -21.57 -11.26
CA ILE A 67 5.59 -21.74 -12.22
C ILE A 67 6.13 -21.49 -13.63
N PHE A 68 7.02 -20.50 -13.82
CA PHE A 68 7.62 -20.22 -15.12
C PHE A 68 8.58 -21.33 -15.57
N ASP A 69 9.29 -21.99 -14.64
CA ASP A 69 10.23 -23.07 -14.96
C ASP A 69 9.57 -24.27 -15.67
N ALA A 70 8.24 -24.40 -15.59
CA ALA A 70 7.47 -25.43 -16.28
C ALA A 70 7.11 -25.06 -17.73
N PHE A 71 7.50 -23.89 -18.22
CA PHE A 71 7.19 -23.40 -19.56
C PHE A 71 8.46 -23.25 -20.40
N PRO A 72 8.41 -23.64 -21.69
CA PRO A 72 9.58 -23.63 -22.57
C PRO A 72 10.06 -22.22 -22.96
N GLU A 73 9.16 -21.24 -23.04
CA GLU A 73 9.49 -19.86 -23.39
C GLU A 73 8.60 -18.83 -22.67
N PHE A 74 9.12 -17.60 -22.56
CA PHE A 74 8.43 -16.50 -21.88
C PHE A 74 7.15 -16.06 -22.60
N ASP A 75 7.16 -15.99 -23.94
CA ASP A 75 6.04 -15.42 -24.69
C ASP A 75 4.75 -16.25 -24.54
N SER A 76 4.85 -17.58 -24.56
CA SER A 76 3.68 -18.45 -24.31
C SER A 76 3.23 -18.37 -22.86
N PHE A 77 4.17 -18.33 -21.91
CA PHE A 77 3.85 -18.13 -20.50
C PHE A 77 3.15 -16.80 -20.23
N ASP A 78 3.61 -15.71 -20.87
CA ASP A 78 3.00 -14.38 -20.77
C ASP A 78 1.55 -14.40 -21.28
N LYS A 79 1.33 -14.97 -22.46
CA LYS A 79 0.00 -15.03 -23.09
C LYS A 79 -0.98 -15.97 -22.40
N LEU A 80 -0.53 -17.14 -21.95
CA LEU A 80 -1.40 -18.19 -21.44
C LEU A 80 -1.60 -18.12 -19.91
N VAL A 81 -0.65 -17.54 -19.18
CA VAL A 81 -0.68 -17.52 -17.71
C VAL A 81 -0.66 -16.10 -17.15
N ILE A 82 0.35 -15.29 -17.49
CA ILE A 82 0.52 -13.96 -16.86
C ILE A 82 -0.63 -13.01 -17.24
N GLU A 83 -0.95 -12.88 -18.53
CA GLU A 83 -1.98 -11.96 -19.00
C GLU A 83 -3.36 -12.26 -18.39
N PRO A 84 -3.89 -13.51 -18.42
CA PRO A 84 -5.14 -13.87 -17.75
C PRO A 84 -5.09 -13.64 -16.24
N ALA A 85 -4.02 -14.06 -15.57
CA ALA A 85 -3.91 -13.96 -14.12
C ALA A 85 -3.83 -12.49 -13.65
N ARG A 86 -3.09 -11.66 -14.38
CA ARG A 86 -3.05 -10.21 -14.16
C ARG A 86 -4.40 -9.55 -14.43
N ALA A 87 -5.13 -10.00 -15.44
CA ALA A 87 -6.48 -9.49 -15.72
C ALA A 87 -7.46 -9.84 -14.59
N ALA A 88 -7.41 -11.07 -14.09
CA ALA A 88 -8.21 -11.53 -12.94
C ALA A 88 -7.89 -10.72 -11.66
N PHE A 89 -6.60 -10.55 -11.35
CA PHE A 89 -6.15 -9.69 -10.25
C PHE A 89 -6.68 -8.26 -10.41
N ALA A 90 -6.51 -7.67 -11.60
CA ALA A 90 -6.93 -6.30 -11.86
C ALA A 90 -8.46 -6.12 -11.77
N GLN A 91 -9.24 -7.11 -12.20
CA GLN A 91 -10.69 -7.11 -12.07
C GLN A 91 -11.12 -7.17 -10.61
N ALA A 92 -10.55 -8.07 -9.82
CA ALA A 92 -10.80 -8.15 -8.38
C ALA A 92 -10.38 -6.85 -7.68
N ARG A 93 -9.18 -6.32 -7.95
CA ARG A 93 -8.73 -5.04 -7.39
C ARG A 93 -9.69 -3.90 -7.69
N ARG A 94 -10.20 -3.76 -8.92
CA ARG A 94 -11.19 -2.72 -9.26
C ARG A 94 -12.49 -2.83 -8.46
N LYS A 95 -12.89 -4.05 -8.08
CA LYS A 95 -14.09 -4.29 -7.29
C LYS A 95 -13.86 -3.98 -5.81
N TYR A 96 -12.75 -4.44 -5.25
CA TYR A 96 -12.53 -4.46 -3.80
C TYR A 96 -11.65 -3.32 -3.25
N LEU A 97 -10.82 -2.68 -4.08
CA LEU A 97 -10.05 -1.50 -3.67
C LEU A 97 -10.97 -0.28 -3.59
N GLN A 98 -11.42 0.04 -2.39
CA GLN A 98 -12.33 1.14 -2.09
C GLN A 98 -11.76 1.99 -0.94
N LEU A 99 -11.98 3.30 -1.01
CA LEU A 99 -11.69 4.20 0.11
C LEU A 99 -12.57 3.86 1.31
N PHE A 100 -12.07 4.10 2.51
CA PHE A 100 -12.93 4.12 3.68
C PHE A 100 -13.97 5.25 3.58
N PRO A 101 -15.16 5.09 4.21
CA PRO A 101 -16.17 6.14 4.23
C PRO A 101 -15.60 7.48 4.72
N GLY A 102 -15.97 8.57 4.05
CA GLY A 102 -15.56 9.92 4.39
C GLY A 102 -14.16 10.34 3.93
N VAL A 103 -13.30 9.42 3.47
CA VAL A 103 -11.93 9.76 3.03
C VAL A 103 -11.93 10.72 1.85
N LEU A 104 -12.71 10.41 0.80
CA LEU A 104 -12.75 11.23 -0.41
C LEU A 104 -13.21 12.67 -0.12
N ASP A 105 -14.35 12.81 0.57
CA ASP A 105 -14.95 14.10 0.90
C ASP A 105 -14.03 14.93 1.82
N THR A 106 -13.35 14.27 2.75
CA THR A 106 -12.39 14.93 3.65
C THR A 106 -11.18 15.44 2.87
N LEU A 107 -10.56 14.61 2.01
CA LEU A 107 -9.43 15.04 1.19
C LEU A 107 -9.81 16.21 0.25
N GLN A 108 -11.01 16.16 -0.34
CA GLN A 108 -11.53 17.28 -1.14
C GLN A 108 -11.71 18.55 -0.30
N THR A 109 -12.26 18.43 0.91
CA THR A 109 -12.44 19.54 1.85
C THR A 109 -11.11 20.17 2.24
N LEU A 110 -10.11 19.35 2.59
CA LEU A 110 -8.77 19.79 2.94
C LEU A 110 -8.11 20.55 1.79
N LYS A 111 -8.24 20.02 0.56
CA LYS A 111 -7.76 20.68 -0.65
C LYS A 111 -8.45 22.02 -0.91
N MET A 112 -9.77 22.11 -0.73
CA MET A 112 -10.51 23.38 -0.86
C MET A 112 -10.09 24.41 0.19
N LYS A 113 -9.74 23.96 1.41
CA LYS A 113 -9.19 24.81 2.47
C LYS A 113 -7.73 25.19 2.24
N GLY A 114 -7.07 24.67 1.21
CA GLY A 114 -5.66 24.91 0.92
C GLY A 114 -4.70 24.32 1.96
N LEU A 115 -5.16 23.33 2.75
CA LEU A 115 -4.31 22.64 3.72
C LEU A 115 -3.64 21.44 3.01
N PRO A 116 -2.30 21.41 2.90
CA PRO A 116 -1.62 20.36 2.16
C PRO A 116 -1.75 19.00 2.85
N VAL A 117 -1.88 17.95 2.03
CA VAL A 117 -1.96 16.55 2.47
C VAL A 117 -0.89 15.75 1.76
N VAL A 118 0.03 15.17 2.53
CA VAL A 118 1.12 14.32 2.03
C VAL A 118 0.92 12.90 2.53
N ALA A 119 1.09 11.91 1.65
CA ALA A 119 1.11 10.51 2.06
C ALA A 119 2.53 10.06 2.45
N LEU A 120 2.67 9.34 3.57
CA LEU A 120 3.90 8.65 4.00
C LEU A 120 3.62 7.17 4.21
N THR A 121 4.07 6.33 3.27
CA THR A 121 3.76 4.89 3.24
C THR A 121 5.03 4.04 3.15
N ASP A 122 5.03 2.88 3.82
CA ASP A 122 6.10 1.88 3.71
C ASP A 122 5.92 0.95 2.50
N ALA A 123 4.91 1.21 1.67
CA ALA A 123 4.64 0.45 0.46
C ALA A 123 5.56 0.88 -0.70
N PRO A 124 5.92 -0.03 -1.63
CA PRO A 124 6.74 0.29 -2.79
C PRO A 124 6.04 1.25 -3.76
N ARG A 125 6.82 2.03 -4.52
CA ARG A 125 6.32 3.03 -5.47
C ARG A 125 5.27 2.50 -6.46
N ASN A 126 5.56 1.42 -7.21
CA ASN A 126 4.67 1.03 -8.32
C ASN A 126 3.25 0.66 -7.86
N PRO A 127 3.05 -0.15 -6.80
CA PRO A 127 1.73 -0.39 -6.24
C PRO A 127 1.05 0.88 -5.73
N VAL A 128 1.78 1.75 -5.03
CA VAL A 128 1.26 3.01 -4.47
C VAL A 128 0.68 3.92 -5.55
N GLU A 129 1.41 4.15 -6.64
CA GLU A 129 0.93 5.00 -7.73
C GLU A 129 -0.32 4.43 -8.39
N VAL A 130 -0.34 3.11 -8.64
CA VAL A 130 -1.51 2.44 -9.22
C VAL A 130 -2.74 2.58 -8.31
N ARG A 131 -2.57 2.42 -6.99
CA ARG A 131 -3.67 2.54 -6.02
C ARG A 131 -4.19 3.97 -5.96
N ALA A 132 -3.31 4.97 -5.85
CA ALA A 132 -3.70 6.37 -5.83
C ALA A 132 -4.50 6.79 -7.07
N LYS A 133 -4.10 6.33 -8.26
CA LYS A 133 -4.82 6.57 -9.53
C LYS A 133 -6.18 5.88 -9.56
N LEU A 134 -6.24 4.60 -9.18
CA LEU A 134 -7.49 3.83 -9.21
C LEU A 134 -8.53 4.39 -8.24
N LEU A 135 -8.07 4.86 -7.07
CA LEU A 135 -8.90 5.49 -6.05
C LEU A 135 -9.20 6.97 -6.35
N LYS A 136 -8.59 7.54 -7.40
CA LYS A 136 -8.75 8.95 -7.82
C LYS A 136 -8.37 9.97 -6.74
N ILE A 137 -7.40 9.62 -5.90
CA ILE A 137 -6.86 10.48 -4.85
C ILE A 137 -5.49 11.06 -5.20
N ASP A 138 -4.89 10.61 -6.31
CA ASP A 138 -3.58 11.09 -6.79
C ASP A 138 -3.58 12.58 -7.13
N GLY A 139 -4.73 13.15 -7.49
CA GLY A 139 -4.92 14.59 -7.66
C GLY A 139 -5.29 15.33 -6.38
N LEU A 140 -5.55 14.65 -5.26
CA LEU A 140 -5.94 15.26 -3.97
C LEU A 140 -4.79 15.35 -2.97
N LEU A 141 -3.72 14.58 -3.19
CA LEU A 141 -2.49 14.61 -2.40
C LEU A 141 -1.49 15.58 -3.03
N ASP A 142 -0.74 16.32 -2.20
CA ASP A 142 0.35 17.18 -2.65
C ASP A 142 1.59 16.38 -3.03
N ALA A 143 1.87 15.32 -2.26
CA ALA A 143 2.94 14.39 -2.55
C ALA A 143 2.71 13.01 -1.91
N ILE A 144 3.39 12.00 -2.44
CA ILE A 144 3.47 10.67 -1.86
C ILE A 144 4.94 10.32 -1.63
N TYR A 145 5.30 10.04 -0.37
CA TYR A 145 6.59 9.50 0.02
C TYR A 145 6.43 8.01 0.28
N CYS A 146 7.13 7.20 -0.50
CA CYS A 146 7.00 5.75 -0.52
C CYS A 146 8.37 5.08 -0.57
N LEU A 147 8.42 3.76 -0.41
CA LEU A 147 9.67 3.01 -0.59
C LEU A 147 10.01 2.78 -2.06
N PRO A 148 11.27 2.41 -2.36
CA PRO A 148 11.69 2.21 -3.73
C PRO A 148 10.81 1.17 -4.43
N GLY A 149 10.43 1.49 -5.66
CA GLY A 149 9.66 0.61 -6.51
C GLY A 149 10.41 -0.65 -6.92
N PHE A 150 9.67 -1.59 -7.49
CA PHE A 150 10.22 -2.77 -8.11
C PHE A 150 10.75 -2.45 -9.51
N THR A 151 11.89 -3.05 -9.84
CA THR A 151 12.48 -3.02 -11.17
C THR A 151 11.97 -4.20 -12.00
N PHE A 152 12.06 -4.09 -13.33
CA PHE A 152 11.70 -5.21 -14.18
C PHE A 152 12.70 -6.37 -14.00
N PRO A 153 12.21 -7.61 -13.91
CA PRO A 153 13.06 -8.80 -13.89
C PRO A 153 13.70 -9.05 -15.25
N GLU A 154 14.89 -9.65 -15.24
CA GLU A 154 15.70 -9.92 -16.43
C GLU A 154 16.00 -11.42 -16.59
N HIS A 155 16.18 -11.85 -17.83
CA HIS A 155 16.83 -13.10 -18.19
C HIS A 155 18.34 -12.99 -17.99
N SER A 156 19.05 -14.13 -17.99
CA SER A 156 20.51 -14.14 -17.87
C SER A 156 21.24 -13.41 -19.01
N ASP A 157 20.57 -13.19 -20.14
CA ASP A 157 21.06 -12.44 -21.30
C ASP A 157 20.65 -10.95 -21.30
N GLY A 158 20.04 -10.46 -20.21
CA GLY A 158 19.61 -9.06 -20.04
C GLY A 158 18.25 -8.72 -20.69
N ARG A 159 17.57 -9.68 -21.33
CA ARG A 159 16.20 -9.43 -21.83
C ARG A 159 15.21 -9.32 -20.68
N LEU A 160 14.27 -8.39 -20.76
CA LEU A 160 13.24 -8.23 -19.74
C LEU A 160 12.22 -9.38 -19.76
N LYS A 161 11.86 -9.92 -18.58
CA LYS A 161 10.73 -10.85 -18.39
C LYS A 161 9.41 -10.09 -18.25
N VAL A 162 9.15 -9.14 -19.16
CA VAL A 162 7.88 -8.42 -19.27
C VAL A 162 7.54 -8.16 -20.72
N SER A 163 6.24 -8.08 -21.05
CA SER A 163 5.84 -7.78 -22.41
C SER A 163 6.27 -6.37 -22.84
N ARG A 164 6.60 -6.21 -24.13
CA ARG A 164 7.03 -4.92 -24.71
C ARG A 164 6.04 -3.79 -24.45
N MET A 165 4.75 -4.12 -24.41
CA MET A 165 3.69 -3.16 -24.11
C MET A 165 3.81 -2.59 -22.69
N ILE A 166 4.10 -3.43 -21.68
CA ILE A 166 4.27 -2.99 -20.29
C ILE A 166 5.50 -2.08 -20.17
N ALA A 167 6.62 -2.51 -20.76
CA ALA A 167 7.85 -1.69 -20.77
C ALA A 167 7.62 -0.33 -21.42
N ALA A 168 6.90 -0.29 -22.55
CA ALA A 168 6.59 0.96 -23.24
C ALA A 168 5.64 1.87 -22.43
N LYS A 169 4.69 1.30 -21.68
CA LYS A 169 3.81 2.06 -20.77
C LYS A 169 4.57 2.70 -19.63
N GLU A 170 5.53 1.98 -19.04
CA GLU A 170 6.41 2.53 -18.00
C GLU A 170 7.28 3.66 -18.53
N GLN A 171 7.88 3.50 -19.72
CA GLN A 171 8.67 4.56 -20.38
C GLN A 171 7.84 5.82 -20.68
N ARG A 172 6.56 5.66 -21.04
CA ARG A 172 5.63 6.78 -21.23
C ARG A 172 5.08 7.37 -19.94
N GLY A 173 5.41 6.80 -18.78
CA GLY A 173 4.92 7.25 -17.48
C GLY A 173 3.42 7.02 -17.28
N GLU A 174 2.78 6.09 -17.99
CA GLU A 174 1.33 5.86 -17.87
C GLU A 174 0.91 5.42 -16.46
N TYR A 175 1.83 4.82 -15.71
CA TYR A 175 1.61 4.40 -14.33
C TYR A 175 1.85 5.52 -13.31
N ARG A 176 2.41 6.67 -13.74
CA ARG A 176 2.76 7.76 -12.81
C ARG A 176 1.53 8.44 -12.24
N ALA A 177 1.54 8.68 -10.94
CA ALA A 177 0.50 9.44 -10.25
C ALA A 177 0.49 10.91 -10.70
N ALA A 178 -0.66 11.60 -10.56
CA ALA A 178 -0.74 13.03 -10.89
C ALA A 178 0.06 13.93 -9.94
N CYS A 179 0.17 13.55 -8.66
CA CYS A 179 1.00 14.26 -7.68
C CYS A 179 2.47 13.83 -7.72
N ARG A 180 3.31 14.60 -7.02
CA ARG A 180 4.73 14.29 -6.87
C ARG A 180 4.90 13.00 -6.06
N VAL A 181 5.71 12.07 -6.56
CA VAL A 181 6.06 10.83 -5.86
C VAL A 181 7.56 10.83 -5.56
N VAL A 182 7.92 10.54 -4.31
CA VAL A 182 9.29 10.55 -3.80
C VAL A 182 9.62 9.19 -3.20
N GLU A 183 10.61 8.50 -3.78
CA GLU A 183 11.14 7.27 -3.20
C GLU A 183 12.09 7.63 -2.05
N LEU A 184 11.79 7.08 -0.87
CA LEU A 184 12.62 7.16 0.32
C LEU A 184 13.57 5.95 0.39
N PRO A 185 14.77 6.12 0.95
CA PRO A 185 15.62 4.99 1.30
C PRO A 185 14.90 3.96 2.19
N ARG A 186 15.23 2.67 2.08
CA ARG A 186 14.58 1.61 2.87
C ARG A 186 14.76 1.77 4.38
N ASP A 187 15.87 2.35 4.83
CA ASP A 187 16.12 2.64 6.24
C ASP A 187 15.21 3.74 6.80
N TYR A 188 14.47 4.47 5.96
CA TYR A 188 13.47 5.46 6.38
C TYR A 188 12.10 4.83 6.70
N GLU A 189 11.95 3.51 6.55
CA GLU A 189 10.73 2.80 6.92
C GLU A 189 10.28 3.11 8.36
N LYS A 190 8.98 3.31 8.55
CA LYS A 190 8.41 3.56 9.88
C LYS A 190 8.69 2.34 10.79
N PRO A 191 9.18 2.54 12.04
CA PRO A 191 9.04 3.76 12.84
C PRO A 191 10.25 4.72 12.84
N ASN A 192 11.10 4.71 11.81
CA ASN A 192 12.16 5.71 11.67
C ASN A 192 11.54 7.10 11.36
N PRO A 193 11.82 8.15 12.16
CA PRO A 193 11.27 9.48 11.92
C PRO A 193 11.85 10.20 10.69
N ALA A 194 12.91 9.68 10.06
CA ALA A 194 13.61 10.36 8.97
C ALA A 194 12.71 10.70 7.77
N GLY A 195 11.74 9.85 7.45
CA GLY A 195 10.73 10.12 6.42
C GLY A 195 9.87 11.34 6.75
N LEU A 196 9.32 11.39 7.97
CA LEU A 196 8.51 12.53 8.42
C LEU A 196 9.34 13.82 8.52
N LEU A 197 10.56 13.75 9.06
CA LEU A 197 11.45 14.90 9.16
C LEU A 197 11.83 15.47 7.79
N ARG A 198 12.04 14.60 6.78
CA ARG A 198 12.26 15.02 5.40
C ARG A 198 11.04 15.76 4.85
N ILE A 199 9.84 15.24 5.07
CA ILE A 199 8.59 15.91 4.67
C ILE A 199 8.50 17.30 5.32
N CYS A 200 8.72 17.40 6.64
CA CYS A 200 8.68 18.68 7.36
C CYS A 200 9.67 19.70 6.77
N ALA A 201 10.90 19.27 6.50
CA ALA A 201 11.93 20.12 5.92
C ALA A 201 11.59 20.60 4.50
N GLU A 202 11.11 19.70 3.63
CA GLU A 202 10.73 20.04 2.25
C GLU A 202 9.49 20.96 2.21
N MET A 203 8.54 20.74 3.11
CA MET A 203 7.31 21.55 3.24
C MET A 203 7.49 22.82 4.07
N LYS A 204 8.67 23.03 4.66
CA LYS A 204 9.03 24.20 5.50
C LYS A 204 8.06 24.40 6.68
N VAL A 205 7.72 23.31 7.36
CA VAL A 205 6.88 23.31 8.57
C VAL A 205 7.63 22.71 9.74
N GLU A 206 7.35 23.17 10.95
CA GLU A 206 7.87 22.55 12.16
C GLU A 206 7.07 21.28 12.51
N PRO A 207 7.67 20.24 13.10
CA PRO A 207 6.95 19.01 13.46
C PRO A 207 5.67 19.25 14.27
N LYS A 208 5.66 20.21 15.19
CA LYS A 208 4.49 20.58 16.01
C LYS A 208 3.31 21.17 15.21
N GLU A 209 3.56 21.59 13.97
CA GLU A 209 2.57 22.12 13.03
C GLU A 209 2.04 21.03 12.09
N VAL A 210 2.47 19.78 12.29
CA VAL A 210 2.08 18.62 11.49
C VAL A 210 1.16 17.72 12.28
N LEU A 211 0.05 17.33 11.64
CA LEU A 211 -0.82 16.25 12.10
C LEU A 211 -0.50 14.99 11.31
N VAL A 212 -0.25 13.89 12.01
CA VAL A 212 0.02 12.58 11.40
C VAL A 212 -1.13 11.63 11.71
N ILE A 213 -1.69 10.99 10.68
CA ILE A 213 -2.74 9.97 10.83
C ILE A 213 -2.31 8.64 10.25
N GLY A 214 -2.52 7.55 10.99
CA GLY A 214 -2.33 6.19 10.49
C GLY A 214 -2.90 5.10 11.40
N ASP A 215 -3.09 3.89 10.89
CA ASP A 215 -3.67 2.76 11.62
C ASP A 215 -2.65 2.00 12.49
N ALA A 216 -1.35 2.09 12.17
CA ALA A 216 -0.32 1.32 12.84
C ALA A 216 0.29 2.11 14.01
N ALA A 217 -0.15 1.83 15.23
CA ALA A 217 0.32 2.52 16.43
C ALA A 217 1.85 2.46 16.63
N LYS A 218 2.46 1.30 16.36
CA LYS A 218 3.91 1.10 16.47
C LYS A 218 4.72 1.74 15.34
N LYS A 219 4.05 2.27 14.31
CA LYS A 219 4.67 2.90 13.13
C LYS A 219 4.28 4.38 13.04
N ASP A 220 3.05 4.67 12.65
CA ASP A 220 2.56 6.03 12.33
C ASP A 220 2.54 6.92 13.57
N VAL A 221 1.86 6.46 14.62
CA VAL A 221 1.77 7.18 15.90
C VAL A 221 3.16 7.29 16.54
N ALA A 222 3.96 6.22 16.51
CA ALA A 222 5.31 6.22 17.05
C ALA A 222 6.22 7.25 16.35
N VAL A 223 6.13 7.40 15.03
CA VAL A 223 6.91 8.39 14.26
C VAL A 223 6.49 9.81 14.62
N ALA A 224 5.19 10.07 14.68
CA ALA A 224 4.67 11.39 15.05
C ALA A 224 5.13 11.83 16.45
N ARG A 225 5.00 10.93 17.44
CA ARG A 225 5.40 11.20 18.84
C ARG A 225 6.90 11.43 18.97
N LYS A 226 7.74 10.69 18.26
CA LYS A 226 9.20 10.85 18.29
C LYS A 226 9.68 12.25 17.88
N VAL A 227 8.92 12.94 17.02
CA VAL A 227 9.29 14.26 16.51
C VAL A 227 8.45 15.40 17.11
N GLY A 228 7.47 15.08 17.97
CA GLY A 228 6.58 16.08 18.57
C GLY A 228 5.45 16.56 17.65
N SER A 229 5.07 15.77 16.65
CA SER A 229 3.88 16.01 15.83
C SER A 229 2.61 15.56 16.54
N ILE A 230 1.46 16.09 16.11
CA ILE A 230 0.16 15.66 16.61
C ILE A 230 -0.17 14.30 16.01
N ASP A 231 -0.33 13.28 16.85
CA ASP A 231 -0.63 11.92 16.40
C ASP A 231 -2.13 11.60 16.46
N CYS A 232 -2.64 11.00 15.39
CA CYS A 232 -4.02 10.56 15.23
C CYS A 232 -4.03 9.08 14.85
N TRP A 233 -4.61 8.24 15.70
CA TRP A 233 -4.72 6.81 15.41
C TRP A 233 -6.03 6.49 14.69
N ALA A 234 -5.91 5.96 13.48
CA ALA A 234 -7.03 5.51 12.66
C ALA A 234 -7.53 4.14 13.14
N GLU A 235 -8.28 4.11 14.24
CA GLU A 235 -8.82 2.86 14.80
C GLU A 235 -9.67 2.10 13.79
N TYR A 236 -10.44 2.81 12.97
CA TYR A 236 -11.30 2.22 11.94
C TYR A 236 -10.53 1.35 10.92
N GLY A 237 -9.24 1.62 10.73
CA GLY A 237 -8.35 0.85 9.86
C GLY A 237 -8.00 -0.54 10.37
N THR A 238 -8.21 -0.79 11.67
CA THR A 238 -7.72 -1.98 12.37
C THR A 238 -8.72 -3.15 12.35
N TYR A 239 -9.95 -2.89 11.86
CA TYR A 239 -11.00 -3.89 11.80
C TYR A 239 -10.88 -4.72 10.52
N ILE A 240 -10.46 -5.96 10.68
CA ILE A 240 -10.37 -6.94 9.60
C ILE A 240 -11.13 -8.18 10.04
N SER A 241 -12.01 -8.69 9.18
CA SER A 241 -12.83 -9.86 9.48
C SER A 241 -11.96 -11.09 9.73
N GLN A 242 -12.44 -12.00 10.59
CA GLN A 242 -11.73 -13.25 10.88
C GLN A 242 -11.50 -14.07 9.60
N GLU A 243 -12.49 -14.11 8.71
CA GLU A 243 -12.40 -14.78 7.41
C GLU A 243 -11.24 -14.23 6.55
N TYR A 244 -11.09 -12.90 6.47
CA TYR A 244 -10.04 -12.29 5.65
C TYR A 244 -8.66 -12.47 6.27
N ARG A 245 -8.56 -12.52 7.60
CA ARG A 245 -7.30 -12.85 8.30
C ARG A 245 -6.84 -14.26 7.97
N GLU A 246 -7.73 -15.25 8.10
CA GLU A 246 -7.43 -16.66 7.80
C GLU A 246 -7.04 -16.84 6.32
N ARG A 247 -7.75 -16.18 5.41
CA ARG A 247 -7.42 -16.21 3.98
C ARG A 247 -6.09 -15.52 3.68
N LEU A 248 -5.78 -14.41 4.35
CA LEU A 248 -4.50 -13.72 4.22
C LEU A 248 -3.34 -14.60 4.69
N GLU A 249 -3.47 -15.31 5.81
CA GLU A 249 -2.45 -16.26 6.29
C GLU A 249 -2.15 -17.37 5.29
N ILE A 250 -3.18 -17.79 4.53
CA ILE A 250 -3.01 -18.78 3.46
C ILE A 250 -2.21 -18.19 2.30
N VAL A 251 -2.58 -17.01 1.79
CA VAL A 251 -2.02 -16.47 0.53
C VAL A 251 -0.80 -15.56 0.71
N SER A 252 -0.52 -15.12 1.93
CA SER A 252 0.59 -14.21 2.25
C SER A 252 1.63 -14.83 3.18
N ALA A 253 2.87 -14.39 3.05
CA ALA A 253 3.95 -14.76 3.96
C ALA A 253 3.85 -13.93 5.25
N PRO A 254 4.16 -14.51 6.44
CA PRO A 254 3.99 -13.83 7.72
C PRO A 254 4.68 -12.45 7.80
N ALA A 255 5.88 -12.30 7.24
CA ALA A 255 6.62 -11.04 7.22
C ALA A 255 5.88 -9.91 6.48
N ILE A 256 5.10 -10.25 5.45
CA ILE A 256 4.35 -9.28 4.64
C ILE A 256 3.07 -8.86 5.39
N THR A 257 2.39 -9.82 6.01
CA THR A 257 1.23 -9.53 6.88
C THR A 257 1.63 -8.59 8.01
N GLN A 258 2.79 -8.81 8.65
CA GLN A 258 3.30 -7.90 9.68
C GLN A 258 3.60 -6.50 9.15
N ARG A 259 4.00 -6.39 7.88
CA ARG A 259 4.39 -5.12 7.24
C ARG A 259 3.19 -4.24 6.86
N HIS A 260 2.20 -4.82 6.17
CA HIS A 260 1.05 -4.11 5.60
C HIS A 260 -0.24 -4.23 6.44
N ALA A 261 -0.25 -5.14 7.41
CA ALA A 261 -1.39 -5.39 8.27
C ALA A 261 -0.91 -5.55 9.72
N ALA A 262 0.01 -4.68 10.16
CA ALA A 262 0.53 -4.67 11.53
C ALA A 262 -0.62 -4.62 12.56
N SER A 263 -1.69 -3.92 12.22
CA SER A 263 -2.94 -3.84 13.00
C SER A 263 -3.67 -5.20 13.13
N VAL A 264 -3.48 -6.18 12.24
CA VAL A 264 -4.02 -7.55 12.38
C VAL A 264 -3.43 -8.24 13.60
N HIS A 265 -2.12 -8.10 13.82
CA HIS A 265 -1.43 -8.70 14.96
C HIS A 265 -1.67 -7.89 16.24
N ASP A 266 -1.77 -6.56 16.14
CA ASP A 266 -2.09 -5.69 17.28
C ASP A 266 -3.58 -5.80 17.69
N ALA A 267 -4.48 -6.27 16.83
CA ALA A 267 -5.89 -6.51 17.18
C ALA A 267 -6.07 -7.63 18.22
N ALA A 268 -5.11 -8.55 18.37
CA ALA A 268 -5.08 -9.51 19.47
C ALA A 268 -4.65 -8.85 20.80
N ALA A 269 -3.98 -7.70 20.76
CA ALA A 269 -3.51 -6.93 21.91
C ALA A 269 -4.52 -5.86 22.41
N ARG A 270 -5.79 -5.94 21.97
CA ARG A 270 -6.92 -5.03 22.30
C ARG A 270 -7.26 -4.85 23.79
N ALA A 271 -6.46 -5.38 24.71
CA ALA A 271 -6.63 -5.14 26.14
C ALA A 271 -6.31 -3.68 26.53
N HIS A 272 -5.48 -2.96 25.76
CA HIS A 272 -5.12 -1.57 26.04
C HIS A 272 -5.02 -0.77 24.73
N ALA A 273 -5.81 0.30 24.61
CA ALA A 273 -5.66 1.24 23.50
C ALA A 273 -4.24 1.86 23.55
N PRO A 274 -3.58 2.08 22.39
CA PRO A 274 -2.29 2.74 22.38
C PRO A 274 -2.38 4.14 23.00
N GLU A 275 -1.31 4.61 23.64
CA GLU A 275 -1.23 5.99 24.09
C GLU A 275 -1.11 6.92 22.87
N THR A 276 -2.23 7.53 22.47
CA THR A 276 -2.32 8.42 21.31
C THR A 276 -2.95 9.75 21.70
N THR A 277 -2.60 10.83 21.00
CA THR A 277 -3.19 12.16 21.26
C THR A 277 -4.66 12.17 20.84
N HIS A 278 -4.96 11.66 19.64
CA HIS A 278 -6.33 11.51 19.15
C HIS A 278 -6.57 10.08 18.66
N ARG A 279 -7.83 9.64 18.78
CA ARG A 279 -8.30 8.33 18.31
C ARG A 279 -9.52 8.56 17.42
N LEU A 280 -9.45 8.06 16.19
CA LEU A 280 -10.45 8.31 15.16
C LEU A 280 -11.16 7.01 14.79
N SER A 281 -12.49 7.04 14.82
CA SER A 281 -13.37 5.97 14.34
C SER A 281 -13.82 6.18 12.89
N ASN A 282 -13.43 7.29 12.27
CA ASN A 282 -13.57 7.57 10.84
C ASN A 282 -12.57 8.66 10.41
N PHE A 283 -12.31 8.79 9.11
CA PHE A 283 -11.32 9.77 8.62
C PHE A 283 -11.83 11.22 8.68
N ASN A 284 -13.15 11.48 8.63
CA ASN A 284 -13.69 12.83 8.63
C ASN A 284 -13.56 13.56 9.99
N GLN A 285 -13.39 12.83 11.09
CA GLN A 285 -13.01 13.39 12.39
C GLN A 285 -11.71 14.21 12.37
N LEU A 286 -10.86 14.06 11.33
CA LEU A 286 -9.74 14.97 11.10
C LEU A 286 -10.15 16.44 11.08
N LEU A 287 -11.31 16.76 10.50
CA LEU A 287 -11.78 18.15 10.40
C LEU A 287 -12.08 18.75 11.78
N GLU A 288 -12.65 17.96 12.69
CA GLU A 288 -12.93 18.37 14.07
C GLU A 288 -11.62 18.63 14.84
N ILE A 289 -10.60 17.77 14.63
CA ILE A 289 -9.28 17.93 15.26
C ILE A 289 -8.60 19.20 14.75
N LEU A 290 -8.71 19.51 13.47
CA LEU A 290 -8.15 20.75 12.92
C LEU A 290 -8.79 21.99 13.53
N GLU A 291 -10.08 21.96 13.87
CA GLU A 291 -10.76 23.06 14.55
C GLU A 291 -10.23 23.25 15.97
N LEU A 292 -9.98 22.16 16.70
CA LEU A 292 -9.38 22.20 18.05
C LEU A 292 -7.96 22.79 18.06
N HIS A 293 -7.16 22.54 17.01
CA HIS A 293 -5.78 23.01 16.88
C HIS A 293 -5.63 24.28 16.03
N GLY A 294 -6.75 24.80 15.53
CA GLY A 294 -6.85 25.99 14.67
C GLY A 294 -7.01 27.31 15.42
N SER A 295 -7.19 27.26 16.74
CA SER A 295 -7.17 28.44 17.63
C SER A 295 -5.75 28.90 17.95
#